data_AF-H0V8U6-F1
#
_entry.id   AF-H0V8U6-F1
#
_cell.length_a   1.000
_cell.length_b   1.000
_cell.length_c   1.000
_cell.angle_alpha   90.00
_cell.angle_beta   90.00
_cell.angle_gamma   90.00
#
_symmetry.space_group_name_H-M   'P 1'
#
loop_
_entity.id
_entity.type
_entity.pdbx_description
1 polymer ?
#
loop_
_entity_poly.entity_id
_entity_poly.type
_entity_poly.pdbx_seq_one_letter_code
_entity_poly.pdbx_strand_id
1 'polypeptide(L)'
;MALKVTTAAAGAAKAVLRPVLLFRPWEVLGAHEAPRRLISSPPSAKYGGRHTVTMIPGDGIGPELMLHVKSVFRHACVPVDFEEVHVSSNADEEDIRNAIMAIRRNRVALKGNIETNHNLPPSHKSRNNILRTSLDLYANVIHCKSLPGVVTRHKDVDILIVRENTEGEYSSLEHESVAGVVESLKIITKAKSLRIAEYAFKLAQESGRKKVTAVHKANIMKLGDGLFLQCCREVAARYPQITFENMIVDNTTMQLVSRPQQFDVMVMPNLYGNIVNNVCAGLVGGPGLVAGANYGHVYAVFETATRNTGKSIANKNIANPTATLLASCMMLDHLKLHSYATSIRKAVLASMDNESMHTPDIGGQGTTSQAIQDVIRHIRIVNGRAVEA
;
A
#
# COMPACT_ATOMS: atom_id res chain seq x y z
N MET A 1 69.13 -66.63 7.11
CA MET A 1 69.99 -65.43 7.07
C MET A 1 69.12 -64.24 7.44
N ALA A 2 68.89 -63.90 8.70
CA ALA A 2 69.80 -63.46 9.75
C ALA A 2 70.56 -62.18 9.40
N LEU A 3 70.07 -61.04 9.90
CA LEU A 3 70.91 -59.98 10.48
C LEU A 3 70.14 -59.29 11.63
N LYS A 4 70.50 -59.65 12.86
CA LYS A 4 70.50 -58.78 14.07
C LYS A 4 71.74 -57.86 13.94
N VAL A 5 71.93 -56.74 14.63
CA VAL A 5 72.03 -56.42 16.08
C VAL A 5 72.11 -54.86 16.14
N THR A 6 71.62 -54.06 17.10
CA THR A 6 71.96 -53.83 18.54
C THR A 6 71.03 -52.72 19.07
N THR A 7 70.16 -52.92 20.07
CA THR A 7 70.35 -52.78 21.55
C THR A 7 71.05 -51.52 22.07
N ALA A 8 70.29 -50.69 22.80
CA ALA A 8 70.73 -50.08 24.07
C ALA A 8 69.50 -49.73 24.93
N ALA A 9 69.48 -50.25 26.16
CA ALA A 9 68.53 -49.92 27.22
C ALA A 9 69.32 -49.42 28.44
N ALA A 10 68.90 -48.29 28.99
CA ALA A 10 69.14 -47.78 30.35
C ALA A 10 68.26 -46.52 30.45
N GLY A 11 67.53 -46.16 31.50
CA GLY A 11 67.54 -46.46 32.92
C GLY A 11 66.81 -45.26 33.55
N ALA A 12 65.90 -45.51 34.47
CA ALA A 12 64.91 -44.55 34.94
C ALA A 12 65.48 -43.41 35.81
N ALA A 13 64.87 -42.22 35.70
CA ALA A 13 64.79 -41.25 36.80
C ALA A 13 63.45 -40.51 36.76
N LYS A 14 62.69 -40.64 37.87
CA LYS A 14 61.39 -40.03 38.12
C LYS A 14 61.53 -38.50 38.27
N ALA A 15 60.72 -37.75 37.55
CA ALA A 15 60.29 -36.41 37.96
C ALA A 15 58.75 -36.40 37.98
N VAL A 16 58.20 -36.31 39.19
CA VAL A 16 56.78 -36.21 39.47
C VAL A 16 56.31 -34.81 39.07
N LEU A 17 55.54 -34.71 37.98
CA LEU A 17 54.81 -33.51 37.63
C LEU A 17 53.32 -33.86 37.57
N ARG A 18 52.59 -33.39 38.59
CA ARG A 18 51.12 -33.43 38.65
C ARG A 18 50.56 -32.49 37.57
N PRO A 19 49.68 -32.94 36.66
CA PRO A 19 48.83 -32.01 35.93
C PRO A 19 47.60 -31.71 36.81
N VAL A 20 47.52 -30.46 37.27
CA VAL A 20 46.32 -29.90 37.88
C VAL A 20 45.23 -29.88 36.81
N LEU A 21 44.15 -30.63 37.04
CA LEU A 21 42.88 -30.51 36.33
C LEU A 21 42.30 -29.11 36.59
N LEU A 22 42.56 -28.18 35.68
CA LEU A 22 41.86 -26.89 35.63
C LEU A 22 40.50 -27.11 34.95
N PHE A 23 39.52 -27.51 35.74
CA PHE A 23 38.11 -27.21 35.44
C PHE A 23 37.97 -25.68 35.41
N ARG A 24 37.71 -25.11 34.23
CA ARG A 24 37.14 -23.76 34.12
C ARG A 24 35.64 -23.90 33.82
N PRO A 25 34.76 -23.32 34.66
CA PRO A 25 33.37 -23.14 34.27
C PRO A 25 33.33 -22.18 33.09
N TRP A 26 32.49 -22.48 32.11
CA TRP A 26 32.17 -21.58 31.02
C TRP A 26 31.48 -20.35 31.62
N GLU A 27 32.24 -19.28 31.84
CA GLU A 27 31.68 -17.97 32.12
C GLU A 27 30.85 -17.55 30.90
N VAL A 28 29.59 -17.24 31.16
CA VAL A 28 28.69 -16.55 30.25
C VAL A 28 29.35 -15.21 29.91
N LEU A 29 30.06 -15.15 28.79
CA LEU A 29 30.39 -13.89 28.16
C LEU A 29 29.07 -13.31 27.67
N GLY A 30 28.49 -12.45 28.51
CA GLY A 30 27.40 -11.57 28.12
C GLY A 30 27.80 -10.86 26.84
N ALA A 31 27.15 -11.24 25.74
CA ALA A 31 27.18 -10.45 24.53
C ALA A 31 26.61 -9.09 24.91
N HIS A 32 27.49 -8.11 25.15
CA HIS A 32 27.11 -6.72 25.08
C HIS A 32 26.56 -6.52 23.67
N GLU A 33 25.22 -6.54 23.55
CA GLU A 33 24.54 -5.96 22.41
C GLU A 33 25.06 -4.53 22.31
N ALA A 34 25.95 -4.30 21.33
CA ALA A 34 26.27 -2.97 20.91
C ALA A 34 24.94 -2.26 20.68
N PRO A 35 24.70 -1.08 21.27
CA PRO A 35 23.44 -0.38 21.08
C PRO A 35 23.25 -0.26 19.58
N ARG A 36 22.19 -0.88 19.04
CA ARG A 36 21.75 -0.62 17.67
C ARG A 36 21.68 0.89 17.60
N ARG A 37 22.63 1.52 16.90
CA ARG A 37 22.50 2.93 16.56
C ARG A 37 21.15 3.01 15.87
N LEU A 38 20.16 3.55 16.56
CA LEU A 38 18.93 4.02 15.96
C LEU A 38 19.41 5.08 14.97
N ILE A 39 19.70 4.67 13.74
CA ILE A 39 19.85 5.60 12.62
C ILE A 39 18.45 6.14 12.46
N SER A 40 18.14 7.20 13.23
CA SER A 40 16.89 7.92 13.12
C SER A 40 16.82 8.39 11.68
N SER A 41 15.83 7.90 10.94
CA SER A 41 15.61 8.38 9.57
C SER A 41 15.47 9.91 9.62
N PRO A 42 16.08 10.64 8.67
CA PRO A 42 16.00 12.10 8.66
C PRO A 42 14.52 12.53 8.68
N PRO A 43 14.20 13.66 9.33
CA PRO A 43 12.82 14.13 9.45
C PRO A 43 12.16 14.30 8.09
N SER A 44 10.82 14.25 8.04
CA SER A 44 10.08 14.60 6.82
C SER A 44 10.48 15.99 6.34
N ALA A 45 10.56 16.19 5.01
CA ALA A 45 10.91 17.45 4.39
C ALA A 45 9.84 18.53 4.64
N LYS A 46 9.86 19.13 5.83
CA LYS A 46 8.97 20.20 6.26
C LYS A 46 9.78 21.38 6.74
N TYR A 47 9.74 22.47 5.99
CA TYR A 47 10.48 23.71 6.28
C TYR A 47 9.54 24.90 6.12
N GLY A 48 9.59 25.86 7.05
CA GLY A 48 8.72 27.06 6.99
C GLY A 48 7.22 26.76 7.00
N GLY A 49 6.80 25.63 7.59
CA GLY A 49 5.40 25.21 7.64
C GLY A 49 4.88 24.51 6.37
N ARG A 50 5.69 24.43 5.31
CA ARG A 50 5.36 23.76 4.04
C ARG A 50 5.98 22.37 3.99
N HIS A 51 5.28 21.41 3.37
CA HIS A 51 5.77 20.05 3.19
C HIS A 51 6.19 19.83 1.74
N THR A 52 7.38 19.30 1.51
CA THR A 52 7.78 18.79 0.20
C THR A 52 7.26 17.35 0.05
N VAL A 53 6.52 17.10 -1.02
CA VAL A 53 5.93 15.80 -1.34
C VAL A 53 6.40 15.36 -2.72
N THR A 54 6.82 14.11 -2.84
CA THR A 54 7.19 13.55 -4.14
C THR A 54 5.93 13.36 -5.00
N MET A 55 5.94 13.90 -6.21
CA MET A 55 4.88 13.68 -7.20
C MET A 55 5.43 12.84 -8.34
N ILE A 56 4.78 11.70 -8.62
CA ILE A 56 5.14 10.84 -9.75
C ILE A 56 3.99 10.89 -10.75
N PRO A 57 4.08 11.65 -11.85
CA PRO A 57 2.99 11.78 -12.81
C PRO A 57 2.50 10.44 -13.38
N GLY A 58 3.43 9.51 -13.66
CA GLY A 58 3.11 8.23 -14.28
C GLY A 58 2.74 8.36 -15.76
N ASP A 59 2.05 7.35 -16.28
CA ASP A 59 1.64 7.23 -17.68
C ASP A 59 0.13 7.52 -17.88
N GLY A 60 -0.28 7.65 -19.15
CA GLY A 60 -1.68 7.80 -19.54
C GLY A 60 -2.31 9.11 -19.05
N ILE A 61 -3.41 9.04 -18.29
CA ILE A 61 -4.10 10.23 -17.72
C ILE A 61 -3.37 10.80 -16.48
N GLY A 62 -2.33 10.14 -15.99
CA GLY A 62 -1.61 10.57 -14.79
C GLY A 62 -1.11 12.02 -14.86
N PRO A 63 -0.35 12.41 -15.90
CA PRO A 63 0.17 13.77 -16.04
C PRO A 63 -0.90 14.87 -16.01
N GLU A 64 -1.99 14.74 -16.78
CA GLU A 64 -3.07 15.75 -16.80
C GLU A 64 -3.75 15.90 -15.44
N LEU A 65 -4.06 14.78 -14.76
CA LEU A 65 -4.72 14.83 -13.45
C LEU A 65 -3.81 15.41 -12.36
N MET A 66 -2.49 15.17 -12.42
CA MET A 66 -1.55 15.76 -11.47
C MET A 66 -1.43 17.29 -11.63
N LEU A 67 -1.50 17.80 -12.87
CA LEU A 67 -1.57 19.24 -13.12
C LEU A 67 -2.85 19.86 -12.53
N HIS A 68 -3.97 19.15 -12.59
CA HIS A 68 -5.21 19.59 -11.97
C HIS A 68 -5.14 19.57 -10.44
N VAL A 69 -4.52 18.56 -9.82
CA VAL A 69 -4.23 18.56 -8.37
C VAL A 69 -3.42 19.80 -7.99
N LYS A 70 -2.36 20.12 -8.74
CA LYS A 70 -1.57 21.34 -8.53
C LYS A 70 -2.41 22.61 -8.62
N SER A 71 -3.32 22.69 -9.59
CA SER A 71 -4.22 23.83 -9.77
C SER A 71 -5.15 24.02 -8.58
N VAL A 72 -5.78 22.93 -8.11
CA VAL A 72 -6.66 22.96 -6.92
C VAL A 72 -5.87 23.28 -5.65
N PHE A 73 -4.68 22.71 -5.47
CA PHE A 73 -3.83 22.96 -4.30
C PHE A 73 -3.31 24.40 -4.24
N ARG A 74 -2.94 24.96 -5.39
CA ARG A 74 -2.53 26.37 -5.51
C ARG A 74 -3.70 27.28 -5.16
N HIS A 75 -4.89 27.00 -5.71
CA HIS A 75 -6.09 27.77 -5.39
C HIS A 75 -6.37 27.72 -3.88
N ALA A 76 -6.49 26.52 -3.30
CA ALA A 76 -6.76 26.33 -1.88
C ALA A 76 -5.63 26.77 -0.92
N CYS A 77 -4.52 27.34 -1.45
CA CYS A 77 -3.38 27.84 -0.67
C CYS A 77 -2.78 26.78 0.27
N VAL A 78 -2.69 25.54 -0.23
CA VAL A 78 -2.18 24.40 0.53
C VAL A 78 -0.67 24.57 0.77
N PRO A 79 -0.15 24.35 1.99
CA PRO A 79 1.28 24.44 2.29
C PRO A 79 2.03 23.15 1.87
N VAL A 80 1.94 22.81 0.57
CA VAL A 80 2.58 21.65 -0.04
C VAL A 80 3.31 22.08 -1.31
N ASP A 81 4.56 21.64 -1.43
CA ASP A 81 5.41 21.80 -2.61
C ASP A 81 5.64 20.43 -3.25
N PHE A 82 5.34 20.30 -4.53
CA PHE A 82 5.52 19.05 -5.26
C PHE A 82 6.90 18.99 -5.90
N GLU A 83 7.68 17.99 -5.47
CA GLU A 83 8.91 17.60 -6.12
C GLU A 83 8.59 16.51 -7.15
N GLU A 84 8.60 16.86 -8.44
CA GLU A 84 8.28 15.92 -9.49
C GLU A 84 9.43 14.97 -9.80
N VAL A 85 9.13 13.68 -9.83
CA VAL A 85 10.05 12.63 -10.27
C VAL A 85 9.37 11.83 -11.37
N HIS A 86 10.05 11.72 -12.51
CA HIS A 86 9.51 11.04 -13.68
C HIS A 86 9.84 9.55 -13.62
N VAL A 87 8.82 8.71 -13.72
CA VAL A 87 8.95 7.27 -13.93
C VAL A 87 7.86 6.87 -14.92
N SER A 88 8.26 6.33 -16.07
CA SER A 88 7.37 5.89 -17.13
C SER A 88 7.53 4.38 -17.40
N SER A 89 6.69 3.83 -18.27
CA SER A 89 6.81 2.43 -18.71
C SER A 89 8.13 2.09 -19.42
N ASN A 90 8.78 3.10 -20.02
CA ASN A 90 10.05 2.95 -20.74
C ASN A 90 11.26 3.28 -19.85
N ALA A 91 11.02 3.59 -18.59
CA ALA A 91 12.04 4.01 -17.66
C ALA A 91 12.97 2.84 -17.26
N ASP A 92 14.26 3.14 -17.24
CA ASP A 92 15.29 2.26 -16.72
C ASP A 92 15.12 2.07 -15.21
N GLU A 93 15.81 1.06 -14.65
CA GLU A 93 15.79 0.83 -13.20
C GLU A 93 16.38 2.00 -12.39
N GLU A 94 17.09 2.92 -13.04
CA GLU A 94 17.57 4.15 -12.41
C GLU A 94 16.43 5.10 -12.02
N ASP A 95 15.44 5.30 -12.87
CA ASP A 95 14.33 6.22 -12.60
C ASP A 95 13.48 5.75 -11.41
N ILE A 96 13.20 4.45 -11.32
CA ILE A 96 12.46 3.90 -10.17
C ILE A 96 13.28 3.99 -8.88
N ARG A 97 14.61 3.82 -8.95
CA ARG A 97 15.50 4.03 -7.79
C ARG A 97 15.49 5.49 -7.35
N ASN A 98 15.55 6.43 -8.29
CA ASN A 98 15.46 7.86 -8.01
C ASN A 98 14.13 8.23 -7.33
N ALA A 99 13.01 7.69 -7.82
CA ALA A 99 11.71 7.87 -7.17
C ALA A 99 11.67 7.28 -5.76
N ILE A 100 12.20 6.07 -5.53
CA ILE A 100 12.29 5.48 -4.19
C ILE A 100 13.12 6.36 -3.26
N MET A 101 14.25 6.90 -3.72
CA MET A 101 15.10 7.80 -2.93
C MET A 101 14.41 9.12 -2.59
N ALA A 102 13.68 9.71 -3.55
CA ALA A 102 12.87 10.90 -3.31
C ALA A 102 11.80 10.65 -2.24
N ILE A 103 11.12 9.49 -2.30
CA ILE A 103 10.13 9.12 -1.28
C ILE A 103 10.80 8.86 0.07
N ARG A 104 11.99 8.26 0.12
CA ARG A 104 12.73 8.09 1.38
C ARG A 104 13.07 9.44 2.02
N ARG A 105 13.39 10.45 1.22
CA ARG A 105 13.65 11.83 1.66
C ARG A 105 12.38 12.52 2.17
N ASN A 106 11.32 12.53 1.37
CA ASN A 106 10.11 13.31 1.64
C ASN A 106 9.10 12.58 2.53
N ARG A 107 9.23 11.25 2.64
CA ARG A 107 8.35 10.28 3.30
C ARG A 107 6.97 10.09 2.68
N VAL A 108 6.46 11.10 1.97
CA VAL A 108 5.11 11.12 1.40
C VAL A 108 5.18 11.30 -0.12
N ALA A 109 4.33 10.59 -0.85
CA ALA A 109 4.19 10.75 -2.29
C ALA A 109 2.74 10.70 -2.78
N LEU A 110 2.48 11.40 -3.88
CA LEU A 110 1.27 11.27 -4.70
C LEU A 110 1.68 10.76 -6.08
N LYS A 111 1.05 9.69 -6.58
CA LYS A 111 1.43 9.10 -7.86
C LYS A 111 0.25 8.81 -8.78
N GLY A 112 0.49 8.97 -10.08
CA GLY A 112 -0.31 8.37 -11.13
C GLY A 112 0.10 6.90 -11.31
N ASN A 113 -0.50 6.21 -12.27
CA ASN A 113 -0.15 4.82 -12.54
C ASN A 113 1.03 4.73 -13.51
N ILE A 114 1.98 3.83 -13.23
CA ILE A 114 3.07 3.50 -14.16
C ILE A 114 2.67 2.24 -14.91
N GLU A 115 2.59 2.29 -16.23
CA GLU A 115 2.17 1.12 -16.99
C GLU A 115 3.20 0.00 -16.90
N THR A 116 2.71 -1.24 -16.83
CA THR A 116 3.54 -2.44 -16.91
C THR A 116 3.16 -3.19 -18.17
N ASN A 117 4.09 -3.31 -19.12
CA ASN A 117 3.88 -4.10 -20.33
C ASN A 117 4.12 -5.59 -20.03
N HIS A 118 3.05 -6.39 -19.98
CA HIS A 118 3.10 -7.82 -19.67
C HIS A 118 3.68 -8.69 -20.80
N ASN A 119 3.95 -8.10 -21.98
CA ASN A 119 4.60 -8.80 -23.09
C ASN A 119 6.13 -8.82 -22.96
N LEU A 120 6.69 -8.07 -22.00
CA LEU A 120 8.12 -8.08 -21.72
C LEU A 120 8.50 -9.31 -20.88
N PRO A 121 9.76 -9.76 -20.92
CA PRO A 121 10.19 -10.94 -20.17
C PRO A 121 9.90 -10.84 -18.66
N PRO A 122 9.75 -11.97 -17.94
CA PRO A 122 9.48 -11.97 -16.49
C PRO A 122 10.52 -11.24 -15.62
N SER A 123 11.74 -11.05 -16.13
CA SER A 123 12.76 -10.20 -15.50
C SER A 123 12.32 -8.74 -15.37
N HIS A 124 11.45 -8.27 -16.28
CA HIS A 124 10.83 -6.95 -16.22
C HIS A 124 9.71 -6.94 -15.18
N LYS A 125 10.07 -6.65 -13.92
CA LYS A 125 9.10 -6.51 -12.84
C LYS A 125 8.30 -5.21 -12.96
N SER A 126 7.06 -5.23 -12.45
CA SER A 126 6.23 -4.03 -12.37
C SER A 126 6.86 -2.96 -11.47
N ARG A 127 7.09 -1.76 -12.01
CA ARG A 127 7.66 -0.62 -11.27
C ARG A 127 6.81 -0.22 -10.06
N ASN A 128 5.47 -0.32 -10.17
CA ASN A 128 4.58 -0.09 -9.03
C ASN A 128 4.81 -1.10 -7.89
N ASN A 129 5.08 -2.37 -8.22
CA ASN A 129 5.35 -3.40 -7.21
C ASN A 129 6.72 -3.22 -6.57
N ILE A 130 7.74 -2.86 -7.35
CA ILE A 130 9.09 -2.53 -6.85
C ILE A 130 9.00 -1.40 -5.82
N LEU A 131 8.28 -0.32 -6.12
CA LEU A 131 8.09 0.80 -5.21
C LEU A 131 7.44 0.35 -3.89
N ARG A 132 6.35 -0.43 -3.95
CA ARG A 132 5.63 -0.91 -2.76
C ARG A 132 6.48 -1.81 -1.87
N THR A 133 7.18 -2.76 -2.48
CA THR A 133 7.99 -3.74 -1.76
C THR A 133 9.27 -3.12 -1.20
N SER A 134 9.94 -2.26 -1.96
CA SER A 134 11.20 -1.62 -1.56
C SER A 134 11.03 -0.59 -0.45
N LEU A 135 9.85 0.05 -0.37
CA LEU A 135 9.48 0.98 0.69
C LEU A 135 8.69 0.31 1.83
N ASP A 136 8.45 -1.00 1.75
CA ASP A 136 7.64 -1.76 2.72
C ASP A 136 6.27 -1.11 3.02
N LEU A 137 5.59 -0.67 1.95
CA LEU A 137 4.25 -0.09 2.00
C LEU A 137 3.19 -1.19 2.12
N TYR A 138 3.18 -1.86 3.27
CA TYR A 138 2.50 -3.13 3.50
C TYR A 138 0.97 -3.07 3.53
N ALA A 139 0.37 -1.92 3.83
CA ALA A 139 -1.07 -1.76 3.92
C ALA A 139 -1.62 -0.94 2.76
N ASN A 140 -2.28 -1.59 1.80
CA ASN A 140 -3.09 -0.90 0.80
C ASN A 140 -4.51 -0.71 1.36
N VAL A 141 -4.94 0.54 1.48
CA VAL A 141 -6.24 0.91 2.05
C VAL A 141 -7.08 1.62 1.02
N ILE A 142 -8.31 1.17 0.86
CA ILE A 142 -9.29 1.74 -0.08
C ILE A 142 -10.61 1.95 0.66
N HIS A 143 -11.24 3.09 0.42
CA HIS A 143 -12.55 3.42 0.97
C HIS A 143 -13.57 3.52 -0.16
N CYS A 144 -14.41 2.50 -0.29
CA CYS A 144 -15.48 2.46 -1.27
C CYS A 144 -16.78 2.92 -0.62
N LYS A 145 -17.17 4.18 -0.89
CA LYS A 145 -18.42 4.76 -0.43
C LYS A 145 -19.30 5.15 -1.60
N SER A 146 -20.58 4.77 -1.58
CA SER A 146 -21.58 5.25 -2.53
C SER A 146 -21.67 6.77 -2.45
N LEU A 147 -21.58 7.44 -3.61
CA LEU A 147 -21.76 8.88 -3.71
C LEU A 147 -23.24 9.18 -4.01
N PRO A 148 -23.91 10.10 -3.29
CA PRO A 148 -25.32 10.41 -3.52
C PRO A 148 -25.63 10.82 -4.96
N GLY A 149 -24.78 11.67 -5.56
CA GLY A 149 -24.92 12.09 -6.96
C GLY A 149 -24.56 11.04 -8.01
N VAL A 150 -23.97 9.89 -7.67
CA VAL A 150 -23.63 8.82 -8.64
C VAL A 150 -24.47 7.59 -8.37
N VAL A 151 -25.60 7.49 -9.08
CA VAL A 151 -26.54 6.39 -8.93
C VAL A 151 -26.03 5.14 -9.64
N THR A 152 -25.87 4.05 -8.90
CA THR A 152 -25.52 2.73 -9.44
C THR A 152 -26.56 1.68 -9.05
N ARG A 153 -26.28 0.40 -9.34
CA ARG A 153 -27.17 -0.73 -8.98
C ARG A 153 -27.33 -0.92 -7.48
N HIS A 154 -26.34 -0.51 -6.68
CA HIS A 154 -26.36 -0.65 -5.22
C HIS A 154 -26.13 0.71 -4.57
N LYS A 155 -26.91 0.99 -3.52
CA LYS A 155 -26.77 2.19 -2.68
C LYS A 155 -26.28 1.82 -1.29
N ASP A 156 -25.93 2.84 -0.50
CA ASP A 156 -25.54 2.71 0.90
C ASP A 156 -24.32 1.77 1.12
N VAL A 157 -23.40 1.73 0.16
CA VAL A 157 -22.13 1.01 0.30
C VAL A 157 -21.15 1.91 1.05
N ASP A 158 -20.53 1.40 2.10
CA ASP A 158 -19.48 2.10 2.85
C ASP A 158 -18.46 1.10 3.42
N ILE A 159 -17.56 0.63 2.56
CA ILE A 159 -16.63 -0.47 2.84
C ILE A 159 -15.18 0.05 2.89
N LEU A 160 -14.44 -0.33 3.94
CA LEU A 160 -12.99 -0.16 4.01
C LEU A 160 -12.29 -1.47 3.68
N ILE A 161 -11.42 -1.45 2.69
CA ILE A 161 -10.64 -2.62 2.26
C ILE A 161 -9.19 -2.43 2.65
N VAL A 162 -8.66 -3.35 3.45
CA VAL A 162 -7.27 -3.38 3.92
C VAL A 162 -6.60 -4.62 3.33
N ARG A 163 -5.74 -4.38 2.34
CA ARG A 163 -5.05 -5.41 1.57
C ARG A 163 -3.57 -5.47 1.97
N GLU A 164 -3.07 -6.68 2.22
CA GLU A 164 -1.62 -6.94 2.30
C GLU A 164 -0.97 -6.64 0.95
N ASN A 165 0.15 -5.91 0.94
CA ASN A 165 0.68 -5.28 -0.27
C ASN A 165 2.17 -5.61 -0.55
N THR A 166 2.76 -6.59 0.16
CA THR A 166 4.20 -6.90 0.10
C THR A 166 4.54 -8.40 -0.01
N GLU A 167 3.58 -9.32 0.06
CA GLU A 167 3.79 -10.76 -0.11
C GLU A 167 2.65 -11.42 -0.91
N GLY A 168 2.48 -12.73 -0.76
CA GLY A 168 1.51 -13.53 -1.48
C GLY A 168 1.94 -13.79 -2.90
N GLU A 169 1.00 -13.69 -3.82
CA GLU A 169 1.15 -13.92 -5.25
C GLU A 169 2.05 -12.86 -5.92
N TYR A 170 2.27 -11.72 -5.27
CA TYR A 170 3.14 -10.64 -5.73
C TYR A 170 4.62 -10.79 -5.30
N SER A 171 4.97 -11.95 -4.75
CA SER A 171 6.38 -12.30 -4.46
C SER A 171 7.18 -12.52 -5.75
N SER A 172 6.50 -12.74 -6.89
CA SER A 172 7.10 -12.85 -8.24
C SER A 172 8.22 -13.88 -8.32
N LEU A 173 7.99 -15.04 -7.71
CA LEU A 173 8.89 -16.19 -7.73
C LEU A 173 8.29 -17.24 -8.66
N GLU A 174 8.76 -17.24 -9.90
CA GLU A 174 8.28 -18.11 -10.97
C GLU A 174 9.46 -18.80 -11.65
N HIS A 175 9.27 -20.06 -12.01
CA HIS A 175 10.24 -20.80 -12.82
C HIS A 175 9.52 -21.83 -13.68
N GLU A 176 10.16 -22.20 -14.78
CA GLU A 176 9.70 -23.27 -15.66
C GLU A 176 10.57 -24.49 -15.40
N SER A 177 10.03 -25.48 -14.67
CA SER A 177 10.81 -26.63 -14.21
C SER A 177 11.17 -27.58 -15.36
N VAL A 178 10.22 -27.77 -16.28
CA VAL A 178 10.43 -28.35 -17.62
C VAL A 178 9.62 -27.55 -18.63
N ALA A 179 10.01 -27.59 -19.91
CA ALA A 179 9.32 -26.84 -20.96
C ALA A 179 7.80 -27.13 -20.96
N GLY A 180 6.99 -26.08 -20.80
CA GLY A 180 5.54 -26.13 -20.67
C GLY A 180 4.99 -26.28 -19.25
N VAL A 181 5.83 -26.40 -18.21
CA VAL A 181 5.43 -26.55 -16.81
C VAL A 181 5.95 -25.37 -15.98
N VAL A 182 5.06 -24.43 -15.67
CA VAL A 182 5.38 -23.21 -14.93
C VAL A 182 4.88 -23.31 -13.49
N GLU A 183 5.77 -23.06 -12.54
CA GLU A 183 5.49 -23.00 -11.12
C GLU A 183 5.52 -21.56 -10.64
N SER A 184 4.50 -21.15 -9.88
CA SER A 184 4.42 -19.83 -9.25
C SER A 184 4.29 -20.00 -7.74
N LEU A 185 5.29 -19.48 -7.01
CA LEU A 185 5.45 -19.72 -5.57
C LEU A 185 4.82 -18.58 -4.75
N LYS A 186 3.62 -18.84 -4.22
CA LYS A 186 2.94 -17.95 -3.26
C LYS A 186 3.57 -18.09 -1.87
N ILE A 187 4.06 -16.98 -1.32
CA ILE A 187 4.65 -16.93 0.02
C ILE A 187 3.75 -16.12 0.96
N ILE A 188 3.30 -16.73 2.06
CA ILE A 188 2.56 -16.07 3.15
C ILE A 188 3.35 -16.25 4.44
N THR A 189 3.57 -15.16 5.16
CA THR A 189 4.36 -15.19 6.40
C THR A 189 3.55 -14.71 7.59
N LYS A 190 3.81 -15.30 8.76
CA LYS A 190 3.15 -14.92 10.02
C LYS A 190 3.36 -13.43 10.34
N ALA A 191 4.57 -12.91 10.14
CA ALA A 191 4.92 -11.52 10.47
C ALA A 191 4.09 -10.51 9.67
N LYS A 192 4.02 -10.67 8.34
CA LYS A 192 3.26 -9.74 7.48
C LYS A 192 1.75 -9.91 7.64
N SER A 193 1.28 -11.13 7.84
CA SER A 193 -0.13 -11.43 8.15
C SER A 193 -0.58 -10.80 9.48
N LEU A 194 0.23 -10.87 10.54
CA LEU A 194 -0.05 -10.20 11.81
C LEU A 194 -0.10 -8.69 11.63
N ARG A 195 0.89 -8.10 10.96
CA ARG A 195 0.98 -6.65 10.80
C ARG A 195 -0.21 -6.07 10.02
N ILE A 196 -0.66 -6.72 8.95
CA ILE A 196 -1.82 -6.23 8.20
C ILE A 196 -3.14 -6.41 8.99
N ALA A 197 -3.26 -7.50 9.76
CA ALA A 197 -4.40 -7.69 10.64
C ALA A 197 -4.43 -6.63 11.76
N GLU A 198 -3.29 -6.35 12.41
CA GLU A 198 -3.15 -5.28 13.40
C GLU A 198 -3.55 -3.93 12.82
N TYR A 199 -3.08 -3.62 11.61
CA TYR A 199 -3.45 -2.39 10.92
C TYR A 199 -4.97 -2.31 10.68
N ALA A 200 -5.59 -3.39 10.22
CA ALA A 200 -7.03 -3.43 9.95
C ALA A 200 -7.88 -3.20 11.21
N PHE A 201 -7.56 -3.88 12.31
CA PHE A 201 -8.27 -3.72 13.58
C PHE A 201 -8.05 -2.33 14.21
N LYS A 202 -6.82 -1.81 14.14
CA LYS A 202 -6.52 -0.45 14.59
C LYS A 202 -7.31 0.58 13.78
N LEU A 203 -7.29 0.47 12.45
CA LEU A 203 -8.07 1.35 11.57
C LEU A 203 -9.57 1.27 11.90
N ALA A 204 -10.10 0.06 12.08
CA ALA A 204 -11.50 -0.15 12.42
C ALA A 204 -11.86 0.56 13.75
N GLN A 205 -11.02 0.44 14.78
CA GLN A 205 -11.22 1.13 16.06
C GLN A 205 -11.17 2.65 15.92
N GLU A 206 -10.12 3.19 15.28
CA GLU A 206 -9.90 4.63 15.13
C GLU A 206 -10.99 5.32 14.30
N SER A 207 -11.58 4.59 13.35
CA SER A 207 -12.68 5.08 12.50
C SER A 207 -14.07 4.73 13.03
N GLY A 208 -14.17 4.15 14.25
CA GLY A 208 -15.44 3.83 14.90
C GLY A 208 -16.23 2.70 14.24
N ARG A 209 -15.61 1.94 13.33
CA ARG A 209 -16.21 0.77 12.66
C ARG A 209 -16.41 -0.37 13.65
N LYS A 210 -17.32 -1.28 13.31
CA LYS A 210 -17.81 -2.31 14.26
C LYS A 210 -17.46 -3.72 13.84
N LYS A 211 -17.11 -3.93 12.57
CA LYS A 211 -16.87 -5.27 12.03
C LYS A 211 -15.65 -5.36 11.13
N VAL A 212 -14.86 -6.41 11.33
CA VAL A 212 -13.72 -6.80 10.48
C VAL A 212 -13.98 -8.20 9.92
N THR A 213 -14.00 -8.34 8.60
CA THR A 213 -14.13 -9.62 7.89
C THR A 213 -12.80 -10.03 7.26
N ALA A 214 -12.22 -11.15 7.67
CA ALA A 214 -11.04 -11.73 7.01
C ALA A 214 -11.46 -12.52 5.76
N VAL A 215 -11.01 -12.10 4.57
CA VAL A 215 -11.31 -12.78 3.30
C VAL A 215 -10.15 -13.69 2.90
N HIS A 216 -10.46 -14.95 2.59
CA HIS A 216 -9.43 -15.98 2.33
C HIS A 216 -9.94 -17.13 1.45
N LYS A 217 -9.07 -18.10 1.15
CA LYS A 217 -9.37 -19.37 0.49
C LYS A 217 -8.77 -20.57 1.26
N ALA A 218 -8.76 -20.48 2.59
CA ALA A 218 -8.24 -21.50 3.51
C ALA A 218 -8.90 -22.90 3.40
N ASN A 219 -10.07 -23.02 2.75
CA ASN A 219 -10.67 -24.33 2.47
C ASN A 219 -9.87 -25.13 1.43
N ILE A 220 -9.17 -24.44 0.51
CA ILE A 220 -8.29 -25.04 -0.50
C ILE A 220 -6.82 -24.92 -0.08
N MET A 221 -6.33 -23.70 0.16
CA MET A 221 -4.95 -23.43 0.60
C MET A 221 -4.84 -23.49 2.13
N LYS A 222 -4.99 -24.71 2.68
CA LYS A 222 -5.11 -24.94 4.13
C LYS A 222 -3.95 -24.39 4.96
N LEU A 223 -2.72 -24.43 4.44
CA LEU A 223 -1.54 -23.95 5.16
C LEU A 223 -1.35 -22.44 5.02
N GLY A 224 -1.20 -21.92 3.80
CA GLY A 224 -0.91 -20.49 3.56
C GLY A 224 -2.03 -19.58 4.03
N ASP A 225 -3.24 -19.78 3.53
CA ASP A 225 -4.38 -18.94 3.92
C ASP A 225 -4.91 -19.29 5.31
N GLY A 226 -4.71 -20.54 5.77
CA GLY A 226 -4.98 -20.93 7.15
C GLY A 226 -4.09 -20.17 8.13
N LEU A 227 -2.81 -19.97 7.82
CA LEU A 227 -1.89 -19.16 8.60
C LEU A 227 -2.36 -17.70 8.66
N PHE A 228 -2.72 -17.10 7.53
CA PHE A 228 -3.27 -15.74 7.48
C PHE A 228 -4.51 -15.59 8.38
N LEU A 229 -5.49 -16.49 8.23
CA LEU A 229 -6.71 -16.49 9.03
C LEU A 229 -6.43 -16.65 10.53
N GLN A 230 -5.46 -17.51 10.88
CA GLN A 230 -5.05 -17.69 12.27
C GLN A 230 -4.43 -16.41 12.85
N CYS A 231 -3.60 -15.71 12.08
CA CYS A 231 -3.07 -14.40 12.49
C CYS A 231 -4.19 -13.40 12.73
N CYS A 232 -5.20 -13.33 11.85
CA CYS A 232 -6.36 -12.46 12.06
C CYS A 232 -7.11 -12.78 13.35
N ARG A 233 -7.28 -14.06 13.70
CA ARG A 233 -7.89 -14.49 14.97
C ARG A 233 -7.05 -14.09 16.18
N GLU A 234 -5.72 -14.25 16.11
CA GLU A 234 -4.80 -13.82 17.16
C GLU A 234 -4.93 -12.31 17.44
N VAL A 235 -5.08 -11.48 16.39
CA VAL A 235 -5.32 -10.04 16.54
C VAL A 235 -6.72 -9.75 17.07
N ALA A 236 -7.74 -10.41 16.53
CA ALA A 236 -9.13 -10.21 16.93
C ALA A 236 -9.35 -10.36 18.44
N ALA A 237 -8.67 -11.32 19.07
CA ALA A 237 -8.73 -11.53 20.52
C ALA A 237 -8.27 -10.31 21.34
N ARG A 238 -7.45 -9.41 20.76
CA ARG A 238 -7.00 -8.15 21.39
C ARG A 238 -7.99 -6.99 21.20
N TYR A 239 -9.00 -7.15 20.37
CA TYR A 239 -10.02 -6.15 20.05
C TYR A 239 -11.44 -6.72 20.26
N PRO A 240 -11.81 -7.14 21.48
CA PRO A 240 -13.10 -7.79 21.74
C PRO A 240 -14.33 -6.92 21.41
N GLN A 241 -14.16 -5.61 21.35
CA GLN A 241 -15.19 -4.65 20.96
C GLN A 241 -15.49 -4.60 19.45
N ILE A 242 -14.67 -5.25 18.61
CA ILE A 242 -14.84 -5.32 17.16
C ILE A 242 -15.27 -6.72 16.78
N THR A 243 -16.41 -6.83 16.09
CA THR A 243 -16.90 -8.13 15.61
C THR A 243 -15.95 -8.68 14.56
N PHE A 244 -15.44 -9.89 14.79
CA PHE A 244 -14.59 -10.59 13.84
C PHE A 244 -15.37 -11.68 13.11
N GLU A 245 -15.40 -11.57 11.78
CA GLU A 245 -15.95 -12.59 10.87
C GLU A 245 -14.87 -13.05 9.89
N ASN A 246 -15.12 -14.17 9.21
CA ASN A 246 -14.30 -14.61 8.09
C ASN A 246 -15.20 -15.10 6.97
N MET A 247 -14.74 -14.96 5.73
CA MET A 247 -15.50 -15.36 4.55
C MET A 247 -14.58 -15.87 3.44
N ILE A 248 -14.99 -16.93 2.77
CA ILE A 248 -14.27 -17.46 1.61
C ILE A 248 -14.43 -16.48 0.43
N VAL A 249 -13.33 -16.16 -0.28
CA VAL A 249 -13.29 -15.11 -1.32
C VAL A 249 -14.35 -15.27 -2.41
N ASP A 250 -14.66 -16.49 -2.86
CA ASP A 250 -15.71 -16.72 -3.86
C ASP A 250 -17.10 -16.33 -3.34
N ASN A 251 -17.40 -16.68 -2.08
CA ASN A 251 -18.65 -16.25 -1.46
C ASN A 251 -18.62 -14.74 -1.23
N THR A 252 -17.48 -14.17 -0.86
CA THR A 252 -17.33 -12.72 -0.71
C THR A 252 -17.70 -11.99 -1.99
N THR A 253 -17.23 -12.42 -3.16
CA THR A 253 -17.58 -11.77 -4.44
C THR A 253 -19.07 -11.94 -4.76
N MET A 254 -19.67 -13.11 -4.51
CA MET A 254 -21.12 -13.31 -4.63
C MET A 254 -21.92 -12.38 -3.71
N GLN A 255 -21.49 -12.23 -2.45
CA GLN A 255 -22.13 -11.36 -1.47
C GLN A 255 -21.98 -9.88 -1.82
N LEU A 256 -20.84 -9.47 -2.39
CA LEU A 256 -20.59 -8.09 -2.80
C LEU A 256 -21.52 -7.63 -3.93
N VAL A 257 -21.79 -8.49 -4.91
CA VAL A 257 -22.67 -8.13 -6.05
C VAL A 257 -24.17 -8.32 -5.75
N SER A 258 -24.52 -8.82 -4.56
CA SER A 258 -25.91 -9.03 -4.15
C SER A 258 -26.30 -8.12 -2.97
N ARG A 259 -25.57 -8.20 -1.85
CA ARG A 259 -25.81 -7.43 -0.62
C ARG A 259 -24.50 -6.87 -0.05
N PRO A 260 -23.86 -5.89 -0.70
CA PRO A 260 -22.56 -5.36 -0.27
C PRO A 260 -22.61 -4.62 1.07
N GLN A 261 -23.77 -4.10 1.49
CA GLN A 261 -23.96 -3.31 2.72
C GLN A 261 -23.69 -4.11 4.01
N GLN A 262 -23.54 -5.43 3.90
CA GLN A 262 -23.21 -6.28 5.03
C GLN A 262 -21.73 -6.16 5.46
N PHE A 263 -20.87 -5.60 4.62
CA PHE A 263 -19.43 -5.46 4.90
C PHE A 263 -19.13 -4.09 5.49
N ASP A 264 -18.13 -4.06 6.37
CA ASP A 264 -17.63 -2.85 7.02
C ASP A 264 -16.13 -2.71 6.73
N VAL A 265 -15.26 -3.26 7.58
CA VAL A 265 -13.83 -3.41 7.28
C VAL A 265 -13.54 -4.82 6.77
N MET A 266 -12.77 -4.92 5.69
CA MET A 266 -12.37 -6.20 5.09
C MET A 266 -10.84 -6.29 5.08
N VAL A 267 -10.28 -7.37 5.60
CA VAL A 267 -8.83 -7.61 5.59
C VAL A 267 -8.50 -8.88 4.81
N MET A 268 -7.48 -8.84 3.94
CA MET A 268 -7.17 -9.96 3.05
C MET A 268 -5.73 -9.95 2.53
N PRO A 269 -5.21 -11.13 2.11
CA PRO A 269 -3.93 -11.21 1.42
C PRO A 269 -4.00 -10.57 0.03
N ASN A 270 -2.82 -10.47 -0.59
CA ASN A 270 -2.55 -9.54 -1.68
C ASN A 270 -3.42 -9.74 -2.94
N LEU A 271 -3.50 -10.95 -3.50
CA LEU A 271 -4.28 -11.17 -4.73
C LEU A 271 -5.78 -10.92 -4.55
N TYR A 272 -6.39 -11.45 -3.48
CA TYR A 272 -7.83 -11.28 -3.24
C TYR A 272 -8.19 -9.82 -3.05
N GLY A 273 -7.32 -9.06 -2.39
CA GLY A 273 -7.43 -7.61 -2.28
C GLY A 273 -7.57 -6.95 -3.64
N ASN A 274 -6.80 -7.36 -4.65
CA ASN A 274 -6.93 -6.75 -5.97
C ASN A 274 -8.31 -7.00 -6.62
N ILE A 275 -8.85 -8.20 -6.49
CA ILE A 275 -10.16 -8.56 -7.04
C ILE A 275 -11.26 -7.80 -6.30
N VAL A 276 -11.28 -7.90 -4.96
CA VAL A 276 -12.30 -7.25 -4.11
C VAL A 276 -12.27 -5.73 -4.27
N ASN A 277 -11.09 -5.11 -4.37
CA ASN A 277 -10.93 -3.69 -4.64
C ASN A 277 -11.63 -3.27 -5.94
N ASN A 278 -11.43 -4.03 -7.02
CA ASN A 278 -12.05 -3.71 -8.32
C ASN A 278 -13.56 -3.96 -8.33
N VAL A 279 -14.02 -5.03 -7.68
CA VAL A 279 -15.46 -5.28 -7.51
C VAL A 279 -16.11 -4.11 -6.78
N CYS A 280 -15.55 -3.69 -5.63
CA CYS A 280 -16.12 -2.60 -4.84
C CYS A 280 -16.04 -1.24 -5.57
N ALA A 281 -14.96 -0.98 -6.31
CA ALA A 281 -14.88 0.21 -7.15
C ALA A 281 -15.97 0.22 -8.23
N GLY A 282 -16.24 -0.91 -8.88
CA GLY A 282 -17.35 -1.04 -9.82
C GLY A 282 -18.73 -0.83 -9.19
N LEU A 283 -18.95 -1.32 -7.96
CA LEU A 283 -20.22 -1.15 -7.24
C LEU A 283 -20.55 0.32 -6.97
N VAL A 284 -19.54 1.15 -6.66
CA VAL A 284 -19.75 2.56 -6.28
C VAL A 284 -19.64 3.55 -7.45
N GLY A 285 -19.48 3.07 -8.69
CA GLY A 285 -19.56 3.90 -9.90
C GLY A 285 -18.34 3.83 -10.81
N GLY A 286 -17.28 3.12 -10.41
CA GLY A 286 -16.14 2.80 -11.26
C GLY A 286 -14.80 3.37 -10.80
N PRO A 287 -13.76 3.22 -11.65
CA PRO A 287 -12.38 3.53 -11.30
C PRO A 287 -12.10 5.04 -11.10
N GLY A 288 -12.93 5.91 -11.69
CA GLY A 288 -12.77 7.36 -11.65
C GLY A 288 -13.07 7.99 -10.28
N LEU A 289 -13.68 7.24 -9.35
CA LEU A 289 -14.21 7.78 -8.09
C LEU A 289 -13.41 7.36 -6.86
N VAL A 290 -12.78 6.19 -6.89
CA VAL A 290 -12.22 5.58 -5.69
C VAL A 290 -10.72 5.89 -5.54
N ALA A 291 -10.37 6.50 -4.41
CA ALA A 291 -8.99 6.76 -4.01
C ALA A 291 -8.38 5.57 -3.25
N GLY A 292 -7.06 5.45 -3.32
CA GLY A 292 -6.30 4.44 -2.58
C GLY A 292 -5.07 5.04 -1.91
N ALA A 293 -4.63 4.39 -0.84
CA ALA A 293 -3.39 4.72 -0.16
C ALA A 293 -2.58 3.46 0.15
N ASN A 294 -1.26 3.59 0.12
CA ASN A 294 -0.32 2.54 0.51
C ASN A 294 0.50 3.07 1.68
N TYR A 295 0.32 2.48 2.85
CA TYR A 295 0.97 2.87 4.08
C TYR A 295 2.05 1.86 4.46
N GLY A 296 3.25 2.36 4.74
CA GLY A 296 4.28 1.64 5.48
C GLY A 296 4.36 2.17 6.91
N HIS A 297 5.41 1.78 7.64
CA HIS A 297 5.63 2.28 9.00
C HIS A 297 6.01 3.77 9.04
N VAL A 298 6.78 4.23 8.06
CA VAL A 298 7.31 5.60 7.99
C VAL A 298 6.99 6.33 6.68
N TYR A 299 6.56 5.60 5.66
CA TYR A 299 6.31 6.12 4.31
C TYR A 299 4.84 5.96 3.94
N ALA A 300 4.32 6.88 3.11
CA ALA A 300 2.97 6.79 2.59
C ALA A 300 2.89 7.25 1.13
N VAL A 301 2.19 6.48 0.31
CA VAL A 301 2.01 6.76 -1.13
C VAL A 301 0.54 6.70 -1.49
N PHE A 302 0.02 7.81 -2.01
CA PHE A 302 -1.38 8.00 -2.38
C PHE A 302 -1.55 7.87 -3.89
N GLU A 303 -2.59 7.18 -4.33
CA GLU A 303 -2.85 6.90 -5.74
C GLU A 303 -4.35 6.63 -5.99
N THR A 304 -4.74 6.42 -7.25
CA THR A 304 -6.08 5.93 -7.57
C THR A 304 -6.22 4.44 -7.18
N ALA A 305 -7.39 4.04 -6.70
CA ALA A 305 -7.64 2.69 -6.17
C ALA A 305 -7.36 1.57 -7.19
N THR A 306 -7.86 1.74 -8.42
CA THR A 306 -7.90 0.68 -9.44
C THR A 306 -6.63 0.57 -10.26
N ARG A 307 -5.67 1.49 -10.07
CA ARG A 307 -4.35 1.42 -10.72
C ARG A 307 -4.45 1.38 -12.26
N ASN A 308 -5.43 2.07 -12.83
CA ASN A 308 -5.61 2.21 -14.28
C ASN A 308 -4.74 3.36 -14.83
N THR A 309 -4.13 3.15 -16.01
CA THR A 309 -3.38 4.21 -16.72
C THR A 309 -4.31 5.08 -17.57
N GLY A 310 -5.43 4.54 -18.06
CA GLY A 310 -6.39 5.31 -18.87
C GLY A 310 -5.84 5.74 -20.23
N LYS A 311 -4.85 5.02 -20.80
CA LYS A 311 -4.19 5.41 -22.06
C LYS A 311 -5.15 5.73 -23.22
N SER A 312 -6.27 5.02 -23.32
CA SER A 312 -7.27 5.23 -24.38
C SER A 312 -7.97 6.60 -24.32
N ILE A 313 -7.98 7.24 -23.15
CA ILE A 313 -8.63 8.53 -22.91
C ILE A 313 -7.65 9.66 -22.52
N ALA A 314 -6.35 9.38 -22.51
CA ALA A 314 -5.32 10.36 -22.20
C ALA A 314 -5.31 11.52 -23.20
N ASN A 315 -5.07 12.73 -22.71
CA ASN A 315 -5.04 14.00 -23.45
C ASN A 315 -6.35 14.35 -24.18
N LYS A 316 -7.48 13.80 -23.71
CA LYS A 316 -8.80 14.07 -24.30
C LYS A 316 -9.70 14.93 -23.41
N ASN A 317 -9.22 15.36 -22.23
CA ASN A 317 -9.97 16.20 -21.29
C ASN A 317 -11.32 15.58 -20.86
N ILE A 318 -11.37 14.26 -20.77
CA ILE A 318 -12.56 13.48 -20.35
C ILE A 318 -12.27 12.53 -19.18
N ALA A 319 -11.04 12.52 -18.66
CA ALA A 319 -10.68 11.72 -17.50
C ALA A 319 -11.34 12.27 -16.24
N ASN A 320 -11.93 11.40 -15.41
CA ASN A 320 -12.53 11.80 -14.15
C ASN A 320 -11.44 12.17 -13.11
N PRO A 321 -11.42 13.41 -12.58
CA PRO A 321 -10.40 13.81 -11.62
C PRO A 321 -10.68 13.35 -10.18
N THR A 322 -11.88 12.85 -9.89
CA THR A 322 -12.39 12.64 -8.53
C THR A 322 -11.50 11.72 -7.70
N ALA A 323 -11.15 10.54 -8.19
CA ALA A 323 -10.29 9.59 -7.47
C ALA A 323 -8.92 10.19 -7.11
N THR A 324 -8.30 10.92 -8.04
CA THR A 324 -6.98 11.53 -7.83
C THR A 324 -7.07 12.68 -6.82
N LEU A 325 -8.11 13.51 -6.89
CA LEU A 325 -8.34 14.58 -5.92
C LEU A 325 -8.62 14.01 -4.52
N LEU A 326 -9.44 12.97 -4.40
CA LEU A 326 -9.70 12.31 -3.13
C LEU A 326 -8.44 11.64 -2.56
N ALA A 327 -7.59 11.04 -3.39
CA ALA A 327 -6.29 10.53 -2.96
C ALA A 327 -5.38 11.64 -2.41
N SER A 328 -5.38 12.81 -3.05
CA SER A 328 -4.67 13.99 -2.54
C SER A 328 -5.26 14.50 -1.21
N CYS A 329 -6.57 14.34 -0.97
CA CYS A 329 -7.18 14.67 0.33
C CYS A 329 -6.74 13.69 1.43
N MET A 330 -6.65 12.39 1.12
CA MET A 330 -6.10 11.39 2.06
C MET A 330 -4.64 11.70 2.41
N MET A 331 -3.87 12.19 1.44
CA MET A 331 -2.50 12.66 1.65
C MET A 331 -2.44 13.86 2.61
N LEU A 332 -3.33 14.83 2.43
CA LEU A 332 -3.40 15.99 3.33
C LEU A 332 -3.76 15.59 4.77
N ASP A 333 -4.67 14.62 4.96
CA ASP A 333 -4.94 14.07 6.30
C ASP A 333 -3.72 13.41 6.92
N HIS A 334 -2.95 12.66 6.14
CA HIS A 334 -1.72 12.04 6.61
C HIS A 334 -0.67 13.09 7.03
N LEU A 335 -0.59 14.21 6.30
CA LEU A 335 0.24 15.37 6.62
C LEU A 335 -0.31 16.24 7.77
N LYS A 336 -1.44 15.85 8.39
CA LYS A 336 -2.15 16.60 9.44
C LYS A 336 -2.69 17.96 9.00
N LEU A 337 -2.95 18.12 7.69
CA LEU A 337 -3.53 19.30 7.06
C LEU A 337 -5.05 19.13 6.87
N HIS A 338 -5.75 18.76 7.94
CA HIS A 338 -7.15 18.32 7.92
C HIS A 338 -8.15 19.37 7.41
N SER A 339 -7.89 20.67 7.67
CA SER A 339 -8.75 21.76 7.19
C SER A 339 -8.78 21.82 5.66
N TYR A 340 -7.61 21.77 5.03
CA TYR A 340 -7.47 21.72 3.58
C TYR A 340 -8.06 20.44 2.99
N ALA A 341 -7.79 19.29 3.63
CA ALA A 341 -8.35 18.00 3.21
C ALA A 341 -9.89 18.02 3.22
N THR A 342 -10.49 18.62 4.25
CA THR A 342 -11.95 18.71 4.40
C THR A 342 -12.55 19.66 3.37
N SER A 343 -11.96 20.84 3.18
CA SER A 343 -12.45 21.84 2.22
C SER A 343 -12.45 21.29 0.79
N ILE A 344 -11.33 20.72 0.34
CA ILE A 344 -11.22 20.15 -1.02
C ILE A 344 -12.16 18.96 -1.18
N ARG A 345 -12.24 18.06 -0.20
CA ARG A 345 -13.13 16.89 -0.26
C ARG A 345 -14.60 17.29 -0.33
N LYS A 346 -15.05 18.24 0.47
CA LYS A 346 -16.42 18.75 0.42
C LYS A 346 -16.74 19.34 -0.95
N ALA A 347 -15.81 20.13 -1.52
CA ALA A 347 -15.96 20.69 -2.86
C ALA A 347 -16.03 19.62 -3.97
N VAL A 348 -15.19 18.59 -3.89
CA VAL A 348 -15.22 17.44 -4.81
C VAL A 348 -16.55 16.70 -4.72
N LEU A 349 -17.03 16.41 -3.51
CA LEU A 349 -18.31 15.73 -3.32
C LEU A 349 -19.50 16.57 -3.79
N ALA A 350 -19.49 17.88 -3.51
CA ALA A 350 -20.52 18.80 -4.00
C ALA A 350 -20.57 18.86 -5.53
N SER A 351 -19.41 18.81 -6.20
CA SER A 351 -19.36 18.76 -7.67
C SER A 351 -19.97 17.47 -8.23
N MET A 352 -19.84 16.35 -7.51
CA MET A 352 -20.45 15.08 -7.90
C MET A 352 -21.98 15.06 -7.74
N ASP A 353 -22.57 15.96 -6.95
CA ASP A 353 -24.03 16.09 -6.86
C ASP A 353 -24.63 16.81 -8.10
N ASN A 354 -23.79 17.44 -8.93
CA ASN A 354 -24.21 18.10 -10.16
C ASN A 354 -23.97 17.21 -11.39
N GLU A 355 -25.05 16.62 -11.92
CA GLU A 355 -25.00 15.75 -13.11
C GLU A 355 -24.39 16.43 -14.35
N SER A 356 -24.46 17.77 -14.47
CA SER A 356 -23.83 18.48 -15.59
C SER A 356 -22.29 18.49 -15.54
N MET A 357 -21.71 18.19 -14.37
CA MET A 357 -20.26 18.10 -14.18
C MET A 357 -19.74 16.67 -14.29
N HIS A 358 -20.63 15.69 -14.43
CA HIS A 358 -20.25 14.28 -14.56
C HIS A 358 -19.44 14.05 -15.83
N THR A 359 -18.31 13.37 -15.70
CA THR A 359 -17.49 12.92 -16.82
C THR A 359 -18.07 11.65 -17.47
N PRO A 360 -17.64 11.27 -18.69
CA PRO A 360 -18.25 10.17 -19.45
C PRO A 360 -18.23 8.80 -18.77
N ASP A 361 -17.27 8.54 -17.86
CA ASP A 361 -17.16 7.26 -17.14
C ASP A 361 -18.33 6.98 -16.19
N ILE A 362 -19.01 8.03 -15.72
CA ILE A 362 -20.21 7.94 -14.85
C ILE A 362 -21.49 8.37 -15.59
N GLY A 363 -21.46 8.40 -16.93
CA GLY A 363 -22.64 8.64 -17.77
C GLY A 363 -22.90 10.11 -18.13
N GLY A 364 -22.04 11.04 -17.73
CA GLY A 364 -22.16 12.45 -18.07
C GLY A 364 -21.50 12.85 -19.40
N GLN A 365 -21.53 14.15 -19.69
CA GLN A 365 -20.91 14.76 -20.89
C GLN A 365 -19.91 15.86 -20.54
N GLY A 366 -19.65 16.07 -19.24
CA GLY A 366 -18.71 17.07 -18.75
C GLY A 366 -17.26 16.70 -19.05
N THR A 367 -16.43 17.72 -19.16
CA THR A 367 -14.98 17.58 -19.33
C THR A 367 -14.26 17.60 -18.00
N THR A 368 -13.03 17.06 -17.95
CA THR A 368 -12.15 17.13 -16.77
C THR A 368 -11.99 18.59 -16.32
N SER A 369 -11.78 19.50 -17.26
CA SER A 369 -11.61 20.93 -16.97
C SER A 369 -12.85 21.57 -16.35
N GLN A 370 -14.06 21.23 -16.81
CA GLN A 370 -15.31 21.73 -16.23
C GLN A 370 -15.49 21.22 -14.80
N ALA A 371 -15.26 19.92 -14.55
CA ALA A 371 -15.31 19.35 -13.22
C ALA A 371 -14.31 20.03 -12.27
N ILE A 372 -13.06 20.24 -12.70
CA ILE A 372 -12.06 20.97 -11.91
C ILE A 372 -12.47 22.42 -11.63
N GLN A 373 -13.02 23.10 -12.62
CA GLN A 373 -13.50 24.47 -12.45
C GLN A 373 -14.62 24.53 -11.40
N ASP A 374 -15.55 23.59 -11.44
CA ASP A 374 -16.64 23.51 -10.48
C ASP A 374 -16.14 23.20 -9.06
N VAL A 375 -15.19 22.28 -8.90
CA VAL A 375 -14.51 22.03 -7.61
C VAL A 375 -13.85 23.31 -7.09
N ILE A 376 -13.12 24.04 -7.93
CA ILE A 376 -12.46 25.29 -7.55
C ILE A 376 -13.49 26.34 -7.08
N ARG A 377 -14.64 26.46 -7.77
CA ARG A 377 -15.72 27.41 -7.37
C ARG A 377 -16.27 27.12 -5.98
N HIS A 378 -16.32 25.85 -5.57
CA HIS A 378 -16.83 25.45 -4.26
C HIS A 378 -15.80 25.64 -3.12
N ILE A 379 -14.52 25.88 -3.43
CA ILE A 379 -13.50 26.18 -2.43
C ILE A 379 -13.49 27.68 -2.17
N ARG A 380 -14.09 28.13 -1.06
CA ARG A 380 -14.01 29.54 -0.64
C ARG A 380 -12.74 29.80 0.14
N ILE A 381 -12.06 30.89 -0.18
CA ILE A 381 -10.84 31.33 0.50
C ILE A 381 -11.11 32.67 1.17
N VAL A 382 -10.89 32.73 2.48
CA VAL A 382 -10.92 33.99 3.24
C VAL A 382 -9.56 34.15 3.92
N ASN A 383 -8.91 35.30 3.70
CA ASN A 383 -7.60 35.64 4.28
C ASN A 383 -6.52 34.57 4.07
N GLY A 384 -6.45 33.98 2.87
CA GLY A 384 -5.44 32.96 2.52
C GLY A 384 -5.65 31.60 3.18
N ARG A 385 -6.83 31.36 3.77
CA ARG A 385 -7.24 30.06 4.30
C ARG A 385 -8.50 29.59 3.59
N ALA A 386 -8.53 28.30 3.22
CA ALA A 386 -9.76 27.67 2.78
C ALA A 386 -10.75 27.65 3.96
N VAL A 387 -11.91 28.28 3.78
CA VAL A 387 -12.97 28.35 4.78
C VAL A 387 -14.13 27.46 4.33
N GLU A 388 -14.86 26.89 5.28
CA GLU A 388 -16.09 26.17 4.97
C GLU A 388 -17.09 27.14 4.32
N ALA A 389 -17.67 26.71 3.20
CA ALA A 389 -18.67 27.51 2.47
C ALA A 389 -20.02 27.52 3.17
#